data_AF-A0A9D1C0K1-F1
#
_entry.id   AF-A0A9D1C0K1-F1
#
_cell.length_a   1.000
_cell.length_b   1.000
_cell.length_c   1.000
_cell.angle_alpha   90.00
_cell.angle_beta   90.00
_cell.angle_gamma   90.00
#
_symmetry.space_group_name_H-M   'P 1'
#
loop_
_entity.id
_entity.type
_entity.pdbx_description
1 polymer ?
#
loop_
_entity_poly.entity_id
_entity_poly.type
_entity_poly.pdbx_seq_one_letter_code
_entity_poly.pdbx_strand_id
1 'polypeptide(L)'
;MSGIDLVMHEPGGKSPLIEGDDTWYWYMHTNQEDKLVVHQGRRLVQLYSVKHGQVENFEVTADAIYHNSKKIFDGAAILGWQPHVFHRVHSPEGSLSTNYASRLEGFDIDTNFNIYKLDTQTGEYNIARLGALDQPD
;
A
#
# COMPACT_ATOMS: atom_id res chain seq x y z
N MET A 1 -17.97 0.20 0.50
CA MET A 1 -16.94 -0.35 -0.42
C MET A 1 -17.18 0.27 -1.77
N SER A 2 -16.15 0.89 -2.34
CA SER A 2 -16.29 1.90 -3.41
C SER A 2 -15.38 1.63 -4.61
N GLY A 3 -14.44 0.69 -4.49
CA GLY A 3 -13.54 0.26 -5.57
C GLY A 3 -12.98 -1.12 -5.26
N ILE A 4 -12.76 -1.92 -6.30
CA ILE A 4 -12.17 -3.25 -6.22
C ILE A 4 -11.25 -3.42 -7.43
N ASP A 5 -9.96 -3.64 -7.18
CA ASP A 5 -8.95 -3.79 -8.22
C ASP A 5 -8.28 -5.15 -8.11
N LEU A 6 -8.24 -5.88 -9.24
CA LEU A 6 -7.39 -7.06 -9.38
C LEU A 6 -5.99 -6.57 -9.81
N VAL A 7 -4.98 -6.82 -8.97
CA VAL A 7 -3.62 -6.37 -9.22
C VAL A 7 -2.70 -7.57 -9.41
N MET A 8 -2.00 -7.57 -10.54
CA MET A 8 -0.97 -8.53 -10.91
C MET A 8 0.39 -7.84 -10.86
N HIS A 9 1.30 -8.36 -10.03
CA HIS A 9 2.70 -7.98 -10.05
C HIS A 9 3.53 -9.11 -10.64
N GLU A 10 4.37 -8.77 -11.61
CA GLU A 10 5.49 -9.60 -12.01
C GLU A 10 6.53 -9.71 -10.87
N PRO A 11 7.45 -10.68 -10.93
CA PRO A 11 8.56 -10.78 -10.00
C PRO A 11 9.33 -9.46 -9.84
N GLY A 12 9.54 -9.05 -8.59
CA GLY A 12 10.17 -7.77 -8.24
C GLY A 12 9.24 -6.54 -8.30
N GLY A 13 7.95 -6.73 -8.58
CA GLY A 13 6.98 -5.63 -8.69
C GLY A 13 6.87 -4.80 -7.41
N LYS A 14 6.95 -3.48 -7.54
CA LYS A 14 6.84 -2.50 -6.44
C LYS A 14 5.64 -1.57 -6.68
N SER A 15 5.12 -1.01 -5.60
CA SER A 15 4.15 0.10 -5.65
C SER A 15 4.34 1.02 -4.45
N PRO A 16 4.21 2.35 -4.60
CA PRO A 16 4.07 3.11 -5.85
C PRO A 16 5.26 2.97 -6.81
N LEU A 17 5.05 3.39 -8.07
CA LEU A 17 6.08 3.53 -9.10
C LEU A 17 6.02 4.94 -9.69
N ILE A 18 7.18 5.49 -10.03
CA ILE A 18 7.31 6.67 -10.88
C ILE A 18 8.15 6.23 -12.07
N GLU A 19 7.67 6.45 -13.30
CA GLU A 19 8.38 6.03 -14.51
C GLU A 19 9.79 6.64 -14.56
N GLY A 20 10.80 5.79 -14.73
CA GLY A 20 12.20 6.21 -14.78
C GLY A 20 12.86 6.50 -13.43
N ASP A 21 12.19 6.22 -12.30
CA ASP A 21 12.73 6.39 -10.94
C ASP A 21 12.61 5.09 -10.13
N ASP A 22 13.76 4.53 -9.72
CA ASP A 22 13.85 3.28 -8.97
C ASP A 22 13.60 3.44 -7.46
N THR A 23 13.34 4.67 -7.00
CA THR A 23 13.06 4.95 -5.58
C THR A 23 11.77 4.29 -5.14
N TRP A 24 11.82 3.54 -4.04
CA TRP A 24 10.63 2.88 -3.48
C TRP A 24 9.86 3.85 -2.56
N TYR A 25 9.05 4.70 -3.18
CA TYR A 25 8.26 5.73 -2.52
C TYR A 25 7.09 5.17 -1.69
N TRP A 26 6.26 6.06 -1.15
CA TRP A 26 5.08 5.74 -0.36
C TRP A 26 3.82 6.31 -1.00
N TYR A 27 2.73 5.54 -1.01
CA TYR A 27 1.38 6.09 -1.15
C TYR A 27 0.85 6.48 0.23
N MET A 28 -0.08 7.43 0.27
CA MET A 28 -0.94 7.68 1.42
C MET A 28 -2.27 8.22 0.92
N HIS A 29 -3.34 7.52 1.27
CA HIS A 29 -4.70 7.94 0.95
C HIS A 29 -5.30 8.71 2.12
N THR A 30 -5.73 9.94 1.87
CA THR A 30 -6.26 10.85 2.91
C THR A 30 -7.72 10.55 3.24
N ASN A 31 -8.48 10.01 2.29
CA ASN A 31 -9.92 9.80 2.40
C ASN A 31 -10.33 8.43 1.84
N GLN A 32 -9.49 7.41 2.02
CA GLN A 32 -9.78 6.03 1.63
C GLN A 32 -9.18 5.05 2.63
N GLU A 33 -9.95 4.03 2.97
CA GLU A 33 -9.44 2.81 3.59
C GLU A 33 -9.10 1.77 2.53
N ASP A 34 -8.04 1.00 2.75
CA ASP A 34 -7.65 -0.09 1.86
C ASP A 34 -7.63 -1.42 2.59
N LYS A 35 -7.91 -2.47 1.82
CA LYS A 35 -7.93 -3.85 2.25
C LYS A 35 -7.26 -4.68 1.17
N LEU A 36 -6.30 -5.50 1.54
CA LEU A 36 -5.52 -6.35 0.65
C LEU A 36 -5.84 -7.82 0.93
N VAL A 37 -6.11 -8.57 -0.14
CA VAL A 37 -6.13 -10.03 -0.15
C VAL A 37 -5.13 -10.52 -1.19
N VAL A 38 -4.25 -11.42 -0.80
CA VAL A 38 -3.32 -12.09 -1.74
C VAL A 38 -3.92 -13.45 -2.10
N HIS A 39 -3.99 -13.74 -3.40
CA HIS A 39 -4.52 -15.00 -3.93
C HIS A 39 -3.42 -15.94 -4.39
N GLN A 40 -2.28 -15.40 -4.82
CA GLN A 40 -1.09 -16.14 -5.24
C GLN A 40 0.19 -15.35 -4.96
N GLY A 41 1.26 -16.06 -4.62
CA GLY A 41 2.55 -15.46 -4.28
C GLY A 41 2.52 -14.79 -2.91
N ARG A 42 3.34 -13.75 -2.73
CA ARG A 42 3.35 -12.95 -1.50
C ARG A 42 3.52 -11.46 -1.76
N ARG A 43 3.03 -10.66 -0.83
CA ARG A 43 3.26 -9.22 -0.77
C ARG A 43 3.94 -8.85 0.54
N LEU A 44 5.07 -8.18 0.41
CA LEU A 44 5.71 -7.46 1.49
C LEU A 44 5.10 -6.06 1.53
N VAL A 45 4.41 -5.74 2.62
CA VAL A 45 3.72 -4.47 2.82
C VAL A 45 4.37 -3.75 3.98
N GLN A 46 4.82 -2.52 3.75
CA GLN A 46 5.24 -1.65 4.83
C GLN A 46 4.15 -0.63 5.11
N LEU A 47 3.80 -0.47 6.37
CA LEU A 47 2.84 0.51 6.85
C LEU A 47 3.52 1.47 7.82
N TYR A 48 3.22 2.76 7.70
CA TYR A 48 3.68 3.79 8.63
C TYR A 48 2.56 4.82 8.84
N SER A 49 2.42 5.31 10.06
CA SER A 49 1.64 6.53 10.30
C SER A 49 2.43 7.44 11.24
N VAL A 50 2.30 8.75 11.06
CA VAL A 50 2.98 9.73 11.93
C VAL A 50 2.58 9.52 13.40
N LYS A 51 1.32 9.15 13.66
CA LYS A 51 0.82 8.85 15.01
C LYS A 51 1.52 7.65 15.65
N HIS A 52 1.83 6.62 14.86
CA HIS A 52 2.48 5.40 15.35
C HIS A 52 4.00 5.53 15.40
N GLY A 53 4.59 6.31 14.49
CA GLY A 53 6.01 6.69 14.50
C GLY A 53 6.99 5.56 14.15
N GLN A 54 6.50 4.38 13.74
CA GLN A 54 7.34 3.25 13.35
C GLN A 54 6.81 2.56 12.10
N VAL A 55 7.72 1.98 11.33
CA VAL A 55 7.39 1.15 10.16
C VAL A 55 7.03 -0.25 10.64
N GLU A 56 5.83 -0.69 10.30
CA GLU A 56 5.38 -2.06 10.48
C GLU A 56 5.54 -2.85 9.20
N ASN A 57 6.09 -4.06 9.31
CA ASN A 57 6.34 -4.92 8.16
C ASN A 57 5.36 -6.09 8.19
N PHE A 58 4.59 -6.23 7.12
CA PHE A 58 3.71 -7.36 6.90
C PHE A 58 4.19 -8.19 5.73
N GLU A 59 4.10 -9.51 5.88
CA GLU A 59 4.11 -10.43 4.74
C GLU A 59 2.71 -11.06 4.66
N VAL A 60 2.07 -10.89 3.51
CA VAL A 60 0.73 -11.40 3.24
C VAL A 60 0.83 -12.44 2.12
N THR A 61 0.34 -13.65 2.40
CA THR A 61 0.22 -14.75 1.44
C THR A 61 -1.25 -15.16 1.30
N ALA A 62 -1.53 -16.15 0.47
CA ALA A 62 -2.89 -16.71 0.37
C ALA A 62 -3.32 -17.49 1.61
N ASP A 63 -2.37 -17.87 2.47
CA ASP A 63 -2.56 -18.83 3.55
C ASP A 63 -2.02 -18.33 4.91
N ALA A 64 -1.45 -17.14 5.02
CA ALA A 64 -0.98 -16.58 6.27
C ALA A 64 -0.77 -15.06 6.23
N ILE A 65 -0.74 -14.46 7.43
CA ILE A 65 -0.20 -13.10 7.63
C ILE A 65 0.90 -13.17 8.68
N TYR A 66 2.05 -12.57 8.34
CA TYR A 66 3.15 -12.33 9.25
C TYR A 66 3.26 -10.83 9.53
N HIS A 67 3.56 -10.49 10.78
CA HIS A 67 3.83 -9.14 11.24
C HIS A 67 5.19 -9.13 11.92
N ASN A 68 6.13 -8.33 11.42
CA ASN A 68 7.53 -8.27 11.86
C ASN A 68 8.15 -9.68 12.03
N SER A 69 8.03 -10.48 10.97
CA SER A 69 8.53 -11.86 10.87
C SER A 69 7.85 -12.89 11.79
N LYS A 70 6.81 -12.51 12.54
CA LYS A 70 6.01 -13.43 13.35
C LYS A 70 4.69 -13.74 12.66
N LYS A 71 4.35 -15.02 12.48
CA LYS A 71 3.02 -15.42 12.01
C LYS A 71 1.97 -14.95 13.03
N ILE A 72 1.05 -14.09 12.61
CA ILE A 72 -0.07 -13.60 13.43
C ILE A 72 -1.40 -14.21 13.03
N PHE A 73 -1.46 -14.80 11.84
CA PHE A 73 -2.65 -15.49 11.34
C PHE A 73 -2.27 -16.66 10.44
N ASP A 74 -3.03 -17.75 10.54
CA ASP A 74 -2.87 -18.98 9.75
C ASP A 74 -4.18 -19.25 9.00
N GLY A 75 -4.17 -19.01 7.69
CA GLY A 75 -5.32 -19.06 6.79
C GLY A 75 -5.44 -17.82 5.89
N ALA A 76 -6.41 -17.84 5.00
CA ALA A 76 -6.76 -16.69 4.15
C ALA A 76 -7.31 -15.53 5.01
N ALA A 77 -6.75 -14.33 4.82
CA ALA A 77 -7.11 -13.14 5.59
C ALA A 77 -7.06 -11.87 4.76
N ILE A 78 -7.68 -10.82 5.30
CA ILE A 78 -7.68 -9.47 4.74
C ILE A 78 -6.78 -8.60 5.62
N LEU A 79 -5.71 -8.04 5.05
CA LEU A 79 -4.93 -6.99 5.72
C LEU A 79 -5.56 -5.63 5.38
N GLY A 80 -5.98 -4.86 6.38
CA GLY A 80 -6.57 -3.54 6.16
C GLY A 80 -5.86 -2.42 6.91
N TRP A 81 -5.86 -1.23 6.32
CA TRP A 81 -5.38 -0.01 6.97
C TRP A 81 -6.32 1.17 6.71
N GLN A 82 -6.24 2.14 7.63
CA GLN A 82 -7.07 3.34 7.66
C GLN A 82 -6.46 4.47 6.81
N PRO A 83 -7.19 5.56 6.54
CA PRO A 83 -6.63 6.74 5.90
C PRO A 83 -5.43 7.29 6.70
N HIS A 84 -4.59 8.07 6.02
CA HIS A 84 -3.36 8.64 6.58
C HIS A 84 -2.31 7.61 7.04
N VAL A 85 -2.44 6.36 6.60
CA VAL A 85 -1.38 5.35 6.69
C VAL A 85 -0.58 5.36 5.38
N PHE A 86 0.68 5.73 5.49
CA PHE A 86 1.65 5.54 4.42
C PHE A 86 1.85 4.06 4.19
N HIS A 87 1.80 3.64 2.93
CA HIS A 87 2.01 2.26 2.57
C HIS A 87 2.81 2.12 1.27
N ARG A 88 3.56 1.03 1.20
CA ARG A 88 4.26 0.61 -0.01
C ARG A 88 4.36 -0.91 -0.05
N VAL A 89 4.36 -1.44 -1.26
CA VAL A 89 4.26 -2.88 -1.53
C VAL A 89 5.43 -3.32 -2.38
N HIS A 90 5.93 -4.53 -2.12
CA HIS A 90 6.89 -5.24 -2.95
C HIS A 90 6.49 -6.72 -3.07
N SER A 91 6.56 -7.26 -4.28
CA SER A 91 6.24 -8.66 -4.61
C SER A 91 7.48 -9.34 -5.19
N PRO A 92 8.38 -9.90 -4.34
CA PRO A 92 9.66 -10.41 -4.81
C PRO A 92 9.52 -11.53 -5.86
N GLU A 93 8.59 -12.46 -5.65
CA GLU A 93 8.30 -13.58 -6.56
C GLU A 93 7.11 -13.32 -7.50
N GLY A 94 6.57 -12.09 -7.49
CA GLY A 94 5.31 -11.76 -8.14
C GLY A 94 4.10 -12.08 -7.25
N SER A 95 2.94 -11.52 -7.58
CA SER A 95 1.70 -11.80 -6.85
C SER A 95 0.45 -11.54 -7.67
N LEU A 96 -0.62 -12.26 -7.32
CA LEU A 96 -2.00 -11.95 -7.69
C LEU A 96 -2.76 -11.55 -6.43
N SER A 97 -3.45 -10.42 -6.47
CA SER A 97 -4.14 -9.88 -5.30
C SER A 97 -5.37 -9.08 -5.68
N THR A 98 -6.25 -8.86 -4.70
CA THR A 98 -7.33 -7.89 -4.82
C THR A 98 -7.17 -6.81 -3.75
N ASN A 99 -7.24 -5.56 -4.19
CA ASN A 99 -7.35 -4.39 -3.32
C ASN A 99 -8.82 -3.96 -3.25
N TYR A 100 -9.33 -3.72 -2.05
CA TYR A 100 -10.66 -3.19 -1.83
C TYR A 100 -10.57 -1.83 -1.17
N ALA A 101 -11.12 -0.82 -1.85
CA ALA A 101 -11.16 0.55 -1.39
C ALA A 101 -12.51 0.88 -0.77
N SER A 102 -12.50 1.64 0.33
CA SER A 102 -13.68 2.35 0.83
C SER A 102 -13.39 3.83 0.87
N ARG A 103 -13.90 4.55 -0.13
CA ARG A 103 -13.78 6.01 -0.24
C ARG A 103 -14.69 6.67 0.80
N LEU A 104 -14.13 7.61 1.54
CA LEU A 104 -14.80 8.36 2.59
C LEU A 104 -15.26 9.73 2.08
N GLU A 105 -16.02 10.45 2.90
CA GLU A 105 -16.33 11.86 2.64
C GLU A 105 -15.02 12.66 2.48
N GLY A 106 -14.96 13.53 1.47
CA GLY A 106 -13.76 14.30 1.14
C GLY A 106 -12.79 13.62 0.18
N PHE A 107 -13.12 12.42 -0.34
CA PHE A 107 -12.33 11.78 -1.39
C PHE A 107 -12.21 12.66 -2.64
N ASP A 108 -10.99 12.83 -3.11
CA ASP A 108 -10.63 13.55 -4.32
C ASP A 108 -9.58 12.74 -5.08
N ILE A 109 -9.89 12.38 -6.32
CA ILE A 109 -9.01 11.53 -7.15
C ILE A 109 -7.67 12.21 -7.45
N ASP A 110 -7.65 13.55 -7.50
CA ASP A 110 -6.45 14.31 -7.87
C ASP A 110 -5.37 14.25 -6.78
N THR A 111 -5.80 14.14 -5.52
CA THR A 111 -4.92 14.26 -4.36
C THR A 111 -4.79 12.97 -3.56
N ASN A 112 -5.80 12.11 -3.59
CA ASN A 112 -5.82 10.91 -2.76
C ASN A 112 -4.75 9.90 -3.19
N PHE A 113 -4.27 9.94 -4.43
CA PHE A 113 -3.24 9.03 -4.96
C PHE A 113 -1.85 9.66 -5.09
N ASN A 114 -1.58 10.77 -4.39
CA ASN A 114 -0.24 11.35 -4.35
C ASN A 114 0.82 10.33 -3.89
N ILE A 115 2.01 10.46 -4.45
CA ILE A 115 3.20 9.70 -4.07
C ILE A 115 4.10 10.60 -3.23
N TYR A 116 4.67 10.05 -2.15
CA TYR A 116 5.40 10.81 -1.15
C TYR A 116 6.83 10.31 -0.94
N LYS A 117 7.73 11.27 -0.69
CA LYS A 117 8.98 11.05 0.06
C LYS A 117 8.63 11.17 1.54
N LEU A 118 8.95 10.14 2.31
CA LEU A 118 8.70 10.08 3.75
C LEU A 118 10.01 9.73 4.46
N ASP A 119 10.42 10.55 5.42
CA ASP A 119 11.43 10.19 6.40
C ASP A 119 10.76 9.47 7.56
N THR A 120 10.98 8.17 7.66
CA THR A 120 10.38 7.33 8.71
C THR A 120 10.98 7.54 10.10
N GLN A 121 12.09 8.27 10.23
CA GLN A 121 12.71 8.60 11.52
C GLN A 121 12.07 9.84 12.14
N THR A 122 11.76 10.85 11.32
CA THR A 122 11.20 12.12 11.78
C THR A 122 9.68 12.20 11.59
N GLY A 123 9.13 11.43 10.65
CA GLY A 123 7.75 11.52 10.19
C GLY A 123 7.49 12.67 9.22
N GLU A 124 8.53 13.41 8.81
CA GLU A 124 8.40 14.46 7.81
C GLU A 124 8.20 13.85 6.41
N TYR A 125 7.32 14.45 5.62
CA TYR A 125 7.06 14.01 4.26
C TYR A 125 6.74 15.16 3.33
N ASN A 126 7.03 14.97 2.05
CA ASN A 126 6.67 15.87 0.97
C ASN A 126 6.15 15.08 -0.23
N ILE A 127 5.32 15.72 -1.04
CA ILE A 127 4.83 15.14 -2.30
C ILE A 127 6.03 14.98 -3.25
N ALA A 128 6.18 13.77 -3.80
CA ALA A 128 7.12 13.42 -4.84
C ALA A 128 6.48 13.49 -6.24
N ARG A 129 5.19 13.10 -6.34
CA ARG A 129 4.40 13.16 -7.57
C ARG A 129 2.91 13.30 -7.24
N LEU A 130 2.22 14.12 -8.03
CA LEU A 130 0.78 14.31 -7.91
C LEU A 130 0.03 13.10 -8.45
N GLY A 131 -0.96 12.62 -7.70
CA GLY A 131 -1.79 11.47 -8.09
C GLY A 131 -2.54 11.72 -9.39
N ALA A 132 -3.05 12.94 -9.58
CA ALA A 132 -3.72 13.38 -10.81
C ALA A 132 -2.93 13.11 -12.11
N LEU A 133 -1.59 13.03 -12.06
CA LEU A 133 -0.76 12.76 -13.24
C LEU A 133 -0.78 11.28 -13.67
N ASP A 134 -1.25 10.39 -12.81
CA ASP A 134 -1.27 8.94 -13.02
C ASP A 134 -2.69 8.36 -13.03
N GLN A 135 -3.71 9.15 -12.67
CA GLN A 135 -5.10 8.72 -12.69
C GLN A 135 -5.74 9.05 -14.04
N PRO A 136 -6.67 8.20 -14.54
CA PRO A 136 -7.44 8.49 -15.73
C PRO A 136 -8.38 9.69 -15.51
N ASP A 137 -8.60 10.48 -16.57
CA ASP A 137 -9.60 11.56 -16.62
C ASP A 137 -11.04 11.05 -16.37
#